data_AF-A0A074MKZ9-F1
#
_entry.id   AF-A0A074MKZ9-F1
#
_cell.length_a   1.000
_cell.length_b   1.000
_cell.length_c   1.000
_cell.angle_alpha   90.00
_cell.angle_beta   90.00
_cell.angle_gamma   90.00
#
_symmetry.space_group_name_H-M   'P 1'
#
loop_
_entity.id
_entity.type
_entity.pdbx_description
1 polymer ?
#
loop_
_entity_poly.entity_id
_entity_poly.type
_entity_poly.pdbx_seq_one_letter_code
_entity_poly.pdbx_strand_id
1 'polypeptide(L)'
;MDSEVGRVRQRGLVSIVIAGWTVTAMLAVLAFPLGREAIIAALLSALANALPTLHQRTGRTDGAARLAVAVVPAAQPALLIAVMDAGGLQMEMHLYFFPALAALVWTCDSRPIMLSGALIAFHHVALGLLAPEWTYGREVHMGDISIHVIALAAASVRLALIADVLRRSLTVLGETRANGVELAEQLSEKGAALREARKLIAH
;
A
#
# COMPACT_ATOMS: atom_id res chain seq x y z
N MET A 1 -5.49 -19.26 13.65
CA MET A 1 -4.72 -18.28 14.43
C MET A 1 -4.16 -17.28 13.45
N ASP A 2 -4.77 -16.10 13.32
CA ASP A 2 -4.32 -15.11 12.35
C ASP A 2 -2.94 -14.61 12.77
N SER A 3 -1.93 -14.90 11.94
CA SER A 3 -0.57 -14.42 12.20
C SER A 3 -0.58 -12.89 12.31
N GLU A 4 0.31 -12.34 13.14
CA GLU A 4 0.49 -10.89 13.30
C GLU A 4 0.63 -10.19 11.93
N VAL A 5 1.35 -10.83 11.00
CA VAL A 5 1.48 -10.42 9.60
C VAL A 5 0.13 -10.36 8.87
N GLY A 6 -0.73 -11.37 9.04
CA GLY A 6 -2.06 -11.43 8.41
C GLY A 6 -2.95 -10.25 8.82
N ARG A 7 -2.95 -9.87 10.10
CA ARG A 7 -3.73 -8.73 10.59
C ARG A 7 -3.24 -7.40 10.03
N VAL A 8 -1.92 -7.21 9.98
CA VAL A 8 -1.32 -6.00 9.39
C VAL A 8 -1.65 -5.92 7.90
N ARG A 9 -1.53 -7.03 7.18
CA ARG A 9 -1.91 -7.14 5.76
C ARG A 9 -3.36 -6.75 5.53
N GLN A 10 -4.29 -7.33 6.29
CA GLN A 10 -5.71 -7.03 6.11
C GLN A 10 -5.99 -5.54 6.30
N ARG A 11 -5.45 -4.93 7.35
CA ARG A 11 -5.60 -3.48 7.59
C ARG A 11 -4.96 -2.64 6.48
N GLY A 12 -3.78 -3.04 6.00
CA GLY A 12 -3.10 -2.37 4.89
C GLY A 12 -3.88 -2.44 3.57
N LEU A 13 -4.43 -3.60 3.23
CA LEU A 13 -5.25 -3.73 2.02
C LEU A 13 -6.53 -2.89 2.12
N VAL A 14 -7.19 -2.89 3.28
CA VAL A 14 -8.37 -2.06 3.54
C VAL A 14 -8.04 -0.57 3.43
N SER A 15 -6.94 -0.11 4.02
CA SER A 15 -6.58 1.32 3.96
C SER A 15 -6.28 1.79 2.53
N ILE A 16 -5.62 0.97 1.72
CA ILE A 16 -5.33 1.29 0.31
C ILE A 16 -6.63 1.35 -0.51
N VAL A 17 -7.56 0.40 -0.31
CA VAL A 17 -8.86 0.41 -1.00
C VAL A 17 -9.67 1.64 -0.60
N ILE A 18 -9.71 1.99 0.69
CA ILE A 18 -10.39 3.20 1.16
C ILE A 18 -9.77 4.45 0.52
N ALA A 19 -8.44 4.58 0.53
CA ALA A 19 -7.75 5.70 -0.11
C ALA A 19 -8.06 5.79 -1.61
N GLY A 20 -8.11 4.66 -2.29
CA GLY A 20 -8.49 4.59 -3.71
C GLY A 20 -9.91 5.09 -3.97
N TRP A 21 -10.88 4.66 -3.16
CA TRP A 21 -12.27 5.15 -3.29
C TRP A 21 -12.43 6.60 -2.89
N THR A 22 -11.63 7.12 -1.94
CA THR A 22 -11.59 8.56 -1.64
C THR A 22 -11.19 9.35 -2.88
N VAL A 23 -10.17 8.91 -3.63
CA VAL A 23 -9.77 9.55 -4.88
C VAL A 23 -10.89 9.44 -5.93
N THR A 24 -11.53 8.28 -6.06
CA THR A 24 -12.70 8.12 -6.96
C THR A 24 -13.81 9.13 -6.62
N ALA A 25 -14.13 9.30 -5.33
CA ALA A 25 -15.13 10.25 -4.88
C ALA A 25 -14.72 11.70 -5.17
N MET A 26 -13.45 12.04 -4.97
CA MET A 26 -12.92 13.36 -5.33
C MET A 26 -13.05 13.63 -6.83
N LEU A 27 -12.66 12.67 -7.69
CA LEU A 27 -12.81 12.79 -9.15
C LEU A 27 -14.28 12.95 -9.56
N ALA A 28 -15.20 12.23 -8.91
CA ALA A 28 -16.63 12.40 -9.14
C ALA A 28 -17.15 13.79 -8.74
N VAL A 29 -16.60 14.39 -7.68
CA VAL A 29 -16.90 15.78 -7.31
C VAL A 29 -16.28 16.76 -8.33
N LEU A 30 -15.07 16.49 -8.81
CA LEU A 30 -14.43 17.31 -9.84
C LEU A 30 -15.14 17.24 -11.20
N ALA A 31 -15.97 16.22 -11.44
CA ALA A 31 -16.80 16.13 -12.64
C ALA A 31 -17.81 17.28 -12.78
N PHE A 32 -18.26 17.90 -11.69
CA PHE A 32 -19.18 19.04 -11.75
C PHE A 32 -18.54 20.27 -12.43
N PRO A 33 -17.37 20.77 -12.00
CA PRO A 33 -16.71 21.90 -12.66
C PRO A 33 -15.89 21.53 -13.91
N LEU A 34 -15.32 20.32 -14.00
CA LEU A 34 -14.38 19.95 -15.06
C LEU A 34 -14.99 19.12 -16.20
N GLY A 35 -16.24 18.69 -16.06
CA GLY A 35 -16.99 18.01 -17.12
C GLY A 35 -16.43 16.64 -17.51
N ARG A 36 -16.39 16.38 -18.82
CA ARG A 36 -16.21 15.04 -19.40
C ARG A 36 -14.94 14.33 -18.96
N GLU A 37 -13.80 15.02 -18.90
CA GLU A 37 -12.51 14.40 -18.60
C GLU A 37 -12.46 13.90 -17.15
N ALA A 38 -13.03 14.64 -16.21
CA ALA A 38 -13.17 14.20 -14.82
C ALA A 38 -14.15 13.04 -14.65
N ILE A 39 -15.22 12.97 -15.46
CA ILE A 39 -16.10 11.78 -15.49
C ILE A 39 -15.34 10.54 -15.93
N ILE A 40 -14.55 10.63 -17.01
CA ILE A 40 -13.75 9.51 -17.51
C ILE A 40 -12.72 9.08 -16.46
N ALA A 41 -12.02 10.04 -15.84
CA ALA A 41 -11.07 9.76 -14.79
C ALA A 41 -11.72 9.07 -13.58
N ALA A 42 -12.92 9.50 -13.16
CA ALA A 42 -13.67 8.86 -12.09
C ALA A 42 -14.05 7.40 -12.43
N LEU A 43 -14.46 7.14 -13.68
CA LEU A 43 -14.78 5.77 -14.13
C LEU A 43 -13.54 4.87 -14.17
N LEU A 44 -12.41 5.37 -14.69
CA LEU A 44 -11.14 4.64 -14.69
C LEU A 44 -10.61 4.41 -13.27
N SER A 45 -10.79 5.38 -12.38
CA SER A 45 -10.45 5.26 -10.96
C SER A 45 -11.29 4.18 -10.27
N ALA A 46 -12.60 4.13 -10.54
CA ALA A 46 -13.48 3.08 -10.04
C ALA A 46 -13.08 1.70 -10.58
N LEU A 47 -12.72 1.61 -11.88
CA LEU A 47 -12.24 0.38 -12.51
C LEU A 47 -10.95 -0.12 -11.84
N ALA A 48 -9.99 0.78 -11.59
CA ALA A 48 -8.74 0.44 -10.90
C ALA A 48 -8.98 -0.09 -9.47
N ASN A 49 -10.05 0.35 -8.80
CA ASN A 49 -10.44 -0.12 -7.47
C ASN A 49 -11.27 -1.42 -7.49
N ALA A 50 -11.81 -1.85 -8.63
CA ALA A 50 -12.78 -2.94 -8.70
C ALA A 50 -12.19 -4.27 -8.20
N LEU A 51 -11.04 -4.70 -8.75
CA LEU A 51 -10.39 -5.95 -8.35
C LEU A 51 -9.85 -5.92 -6.89
N PRO A 52 -9.15 -4.85 -6.44
CA PRO A 52 -8.82 -4.65 -5.03
C PRO A 52 -10.02 -4.79 -4.08
N THR A 53 -11.14 -4.17 -4.42
CA THR A 53 -12.37 -4.20 -3.62
C THR A 53 -12.97 -5.59 -3.56
N LEU A 54 -12.97 -6.32 -4.69
CA LEU A 54 -13.46 -7.71 -4.73
C LEU A 54 -12.64 -8.60 -3.78
N HIS A 55 -11.31 -8.53 -3.84
CA HIS A 55 -10.45 -9.29 -2.94
C HIS A 55 -10.68 -8.92 -1.47
N GLN A 56 -10.82 -7.62 -1.17
CA GLN A 56 -11.09 -7.13 0.20
C GLN A 56 -12.43 -7.63 0.75
N ARG A 57 -13.50 -7.63 -0.06
CA ARG A 57 -14.82 -8.17 0.34
C ARG A 57 -14.80 -9.67 0.63
N THR A 58 -13.94 -10.41 -0.05
CA THR A 58 -13.73 -11.86 0.21
C THR A 58 -12.76 -12.14 1.37
N GLY A 59 -12.21 -11.11 2.02
CA GLY A 59 -11.25 -11.27 3.11
C GLY A 59 -9.88 -11.83 2.68
N ARG A 60 -9.55 -11.78 1.39
CA ARG A 60 -8.32 -12.36 0.86
C ARG A 60 -7.12 -11.46 1.14
N THR A 61 -6.08 -12.04 1.74
CA THR A 61 -4.79 -11.38 1.98
C THR A 61 -3.62 -12.09 1.30
N ASP A 62 -3.90 -12.98 0.35
CA ASP A 62 -2.92 -13.78 -0.38
C ASP A 62 -2.06 -12.94 -1.34
N GLY A 63 -1.14 -13.59 -2.06
CA GLY A 63 -0.26 -12.89 -3.01
C GLY A 63 -1.01 -12.17 -4.12
N ALA A 64 -2.10 -12.76 -4.62
CA ALA A 64 -2.91 -12.16 -5.67
C ALA A 64 -3.64 -10.90 -5.18
N ALA A 65 -4.22 -10.95 -3.98
CA ALA A 65 -4.84 -9.79 -3.35
C ALA A 65 -3.86 -8.64 -3.14
N ARG A 66 -2.62 -8.95 -2.71
CA ARG A 66 -1.55 -7.95 -2.55
C ARG A 66 -1.09 -7.36 -3.88
N LEU A 67 -0.96 -8.17 -4.93
CA LEU A 67 -0.61 -7.67 -6.26
C LEU A 67 -1.74 -6.84 -6.88
N ALA A 68 -3.00 -7.20 -6.64
CA ALA A 68 -4.15 -6.46 -7.15
C ALA A 68 -4.17 -5.01 -6.65
N VAL A 69 -3.83 -4.76 -5.37
CA VAL A 69 -3.77 -3.39 -4.84
C VAL A 69 -2.61 -2.55 -5.39
N ALA A 70 -1.61 -3.16 -6.05
CA ALA A 70 -0.44 -2.44 -6.58
C ALA A 70 -0.80 -1.45 -7.69
N VAL A 71 -1.96 -1.62 -8.35
CA VAL A 71 -2.42 -0.66 -9.37
C VAL A 71 -2.88 0.66 -8.76
N VAL A 72 -3.37 0.65 -7.51
CA VAL A 72 -4.01 1.81 -6.88
C VAL A 72 -3.01 2.96 -6.70
N PRO A 73 -1.80 2.76 -6.13
CA PRO A 73 -0.85 3.86 -5.99
C PRO A 73 -0.29 4.43 -7.29
N ALA A 74 -0.35 3.66 -8.39
CA ALA A 74 0.02 4.14 -9.71
C ALA A 74 -1.13 4.88 -10.40
N ALA A 75 -2.33 4.31 -10.40
CA ALA A 75 -3.46 4.87 -11.13
C ALA A 75 -4.04 6.13 -10.47
N GLN A 76 -4.20 6.14 -9.14
CA GLN A 76 -4.97 7.19 -8.48
C GLN A 76 -4.32 8.58 -8.57
N PRO A 77 -3.02 8.76 -8.29
CA PRO A 77 -2.39 10.07 -8.45
C PRO A 77 -2.31 10.49 -9.92
N ALA A 78 -2.08 9.54 -10.85
CA ALA A 78 -2.03 9.82 -12.28
C ALA A 78 -3.37 10.36 -12.81
N LEU A 79 -4.49 9.74 -12.43
CA LEU A 79 -5.82 10.18 -12.82
C LEU A 79 -6.19 11.54 -12.22
N LEU A 80 -5.76 11.81 -10.99
CA LEU A 80 -5.97 13.11 -10.35
C LEU A 80 -5.18 14.22 -11.06
N ILE A 81 -3.91 13.97 -11.39
CA ILE A 81 -3.07 14.91 -12.15
C ILE A 81 -3.65 15.18 -13.53
N ALA A 82 -4.14 14.14 -14.22
CA ALA A 82 -4.67 14.25 -15.59
C ALA A 82 -5.87 15.19 -15.72
N VAL A 83 -6.67 15.37 -14.66
CA VAL A 83 -7.83 16.27 -14.69
C VAL A 83 -7.51 17.66 -14.14
N MET A 84 -6.37 17.83 -13.46
CA MET A 84 -5.97 19.12 -12.93
C MET A 84 -5.29 19.94 -14.02
N ASP A 85 -5.81 21.15 -14.24
CA ASP A 85 -5.25 22.10 -15.20
C ASP A 85 -3.80 22.48 -14.83
N ALA A 86 -3.00 22.81 -15.83
CA ALA A 86 -1.54 23.00 -15.78
C ALA A 86 -1.09 24.25 -15.00
N GLY A 87 -1.90 24.75 -14.07
CA GLY A 87 -1.67 25.96 -13.26
C GLY A 87 -0.54 25.84 -12.21
N GLY A 88 0.53 25.12 -12.52
CA GLY A 88 1.74 24.98 -11.69
C GLY A 88 1.66 23.90 -10.61
N LEU A 89 0.47 23.48 -10.19
CA LEU A 89 0.32 22.46 -9.15
C LEU A 89 0.62 21.03 -9.61
N GLN A 90 0.65 20.76 -10.92
CA GLN A 90 0.91 19.41 -11.44
C GLN A 90 2.21 18.84 -10.87
N MET A 91 3.29 19.62 -10.83
CA MET A 91 4.57 19.17 -10.27
C MET A 91 4.49 18.82 -8.78
N GLU A 92 3.79 19.63 -7.99
CA GLU A 92 3.56 19.35 -6.57
C GLU A 92 2.69 18.10 -6.39
N MET A 93 1.71 17.90 -7.26
CA MET A 93 0.83 16.74 -7.22
C MET A 93 1.55 15.43 -7.58
N HIS A 94 2.66 15.47 -8.32
CA HIS A 94 3.49 14.27 -8.57
C HIS A 94 4.09 13.72 -7.26
N LEU A 95 4.25 14.53 -6.22
CA LEU A 95 4.76 14.03 -4.94
C LEU A 95 3.80 13.03 -4.29
N TYR A 96 2.49 13.02 -4.64
CA TYR A 96 1.53 12.06 -4.09
C TYR A 96 1.78 10.61 -4.51
N PHE A 97 2.59 10.36 -5.55
CA PHE A 97 3.02 9.00 -5.87
C PHE A 97 3.82 8.37 -4.72
N PHE A 98 4.65 9.13 -4.00
CA PHE A 98 5.47 8.62 -2.90
C PHE A 98 4.68 8.12 -1.69
N PRO A 99 3.76 8.91 -1.07
CA PRO A 99 2.95 8.41 0.03
C PRO A 99 1.99 7.29 -0.41
N ALA A 100 1.49 7.33 -1.65
CA ALA A 100 0.68 6.24 -2.18
C ALA A 100 1.49 4.94 -2.30
N LEU A 101 2.72 5.02 -2.82
CA LEU A 101 3.64 3.88 -2.90
C LEU A 101 4.04 3.37 -1.50
N ALA A 102 4.27 4.28 -0.56
CA ALA A 102 4.61 3.95 0.83
C ALA A 102 3.48 3.18 1.54
N ALA A 103 2.21 3.41 1.17
CA ALA A 103 1.09 2.67 1.73
C ALA A 103 1.20 1.15 1.47
N LEU A 104 1.86 0.73 0.39
CA LEU A 104 2.08 -0.68 0.07
C LEU A 104 3.01 -1.39 1.06
N VAL A 105 3.78 -0.69 1.89
CA VAL A 105 4.59 -1.29 2.97
C VAL A 105 3.73 -2.13 3.91
N TRP A 106 2.48 -1.72 4.15
CA TRP A 106 1.53 -2.44 5.00
C TRP A 106 1.09 -3.80 4.44
N THR A 107 1.36 -4.07 3.16
CA THR A 107 1.16 -5.41 2.58
C THR A 107 2.20 -6.42 3.06
N CYS A 108 3.27 -5.95 3.72
CA CYS A 108 4.39 -6.78 4.17
C CYS A 108 4.90 -7.69 3.04
N ASP A 109 5.00 -7.14 1.84
CA ASP A 109 5.40 -7.83 0.61
C ASP A 109 6.06 -6.82 -0.32
N SER A 110 7.27 -7.12 -0.77
CA SER A 110 8.03 -6.27 -1.68
C SER A 110 7.49 -6.30 -3.11
N ARG A 111 6.84 -7.39 -3.52
CA ARG A 111 6.32 -7.56 -4.90
C ARG A 111 5.34 -6.47 -5.35
N PRO A 112 4.28 -6.13 -4.58
CA PRO A 112 3.37 -5.06 -5.00
C PRO A 112 4.04 -3.68 -5.05
N ILE A 113 5.03 -3.42 -4.21
CA ILE A 113 5.81 -2.17 -4.24
C ILE A 113 6.62 -2.10 -5.55
N MET A 114 7.31 -3.18 -5.91
CA MET A 114 8.06 -3.25 -7.18
C MET A 114 7.15 -3.13 -8.39
N LEU A 115 5.99 -3.81 -8.38
CA LEU A 115 5.02 -3.73 -9.46
C LEU A 115 4.48 -2.31 -9.60
N SER A 116 4.05 -1.67 -8.51
CA SER A 116 3.57 -0.29 -8.54
C SER A 116 4.67 0.67 -8.97
N GLY A 117 5.89 0.52 -8.48
CA GLY A 117 7.03 1.35 -8.89
C GLY A 117 7.33 1.20 -10.39
N ALA A 118 7.24 0.00 -10.95
CA ALA A 118 7.40 -0.25 -12.38
C ALA A 118 6.27 0.38 -13.21
N LEU A 119 5.01 0.28 -12.76
CA LEU A 119 3.88 0.95 -13.40
C LEU A 119 4.07 2.48 -13.38
N ILE A 120 4.54 3.01 -12.25
CA ILE A 120 4.80 4.44 -12.09
C ILE A 120 5.90 4.90 -13.04
N ALA A 121 7.01 4.17 -13.09
CA ALA A 121 8.12 4.48 -14.00
C ALA A 121 7.67 4.41 -15.47
N PHE A 122 6.89 3.37 -15.83
CA PHE A 122 6.36 3.21 -17.18
C PHE A 122 5.51 4.42 -17.58
N HIS A 123 4.60 4.90 -16.73
CA HIS A 123 3.80 6.07 -17.09
C HIS A 123 4.63 7.34 -17.20
N HIS A 124 5.64 7.56 -16.34
CA HIS A 124 6.49 8.76 -16.41
C HIS A 124 7.31 8.79 -17.70
N VAL A 125 7.85 7.65 -18.10
CA VAL A 125 8.58 7.54 -19.37
C VAL A 125 7.63 7.65 -20.55
N ALA A 126 6.51 6.93 -20.55
CA ALA A 126 5.54 6.97 -21.65
C ALA A 126 4.97 8.37 -21.86
N LEU A 127 4.51 9.03 -20.78
CA LEU A 127 3.97 10.39 -20.87
C LEU A 127 5.07 11.42 -21.13
N GLY A 128 6.25 11.30 -20.54
CA GLY A 128 7.37 12.20 -20.83
C GLY A 128 7.86 12.15 -22.28
N LEU A 129 7.65 11.03 -22.98
CA LEU A 129 7.97 10.88 -24.40
C LEU A 129 6.83 11.26 -25.35
N LEU A 130 5.59 10.98 -24.97
CA LEU A 130 4.42 11.12 -25.86
C LEU A 130 3.61 12.40 -25.63
N ALA A 131 3.63 12.95 -24.41
CA ALA A 131 2.85 14.12 -23.98
C ALA A 131 3.55 14.85 -22.80
N PRO A 132 4.78 15.38 -22.99
CA PRO A 132 5.56 16.01 -21.92
C PRO A 132 4.84 17.19 -21.25
N GLU A 133 3.98 17.89 -21.99
CA GLU A 133 3.17 18.99 -21.49
C GLU A 133 2.15 18.55 -20.43
N TRP A 134 1.75 17.27 -20.40
CA TRP A 134 0.82 16.70 -19.40
C TRP A 134 1.50 16.32 -18.08
N THR A 135 2.83 16.26 -18.07
CA THR A 135 3.61 15.83 -16.90
C THR A 135 4.39 16.97 -16.28
N TYR A 136 4.94 17.87 -17.10
CA TYR A 136 5.83 18.92 -16.61
C TYR A 136 5.31 20.34 -16.90
N GLY A 137 4.25 20.49 -17.71
CA GLY A 137 3.72 21.81 -18.11
C GLY A 137 4.71 22.65 -18.93
N ARG A 138 5.80 22.06 -19.41
CA ARG A 138 6.87 22.69 -20.20
C ARG A 138 7.60 21.65 -21.05
N GLU A 139 8.48 22.11 -21.94
CA GLU A 139 9.44 21.23 -22.61
C GLU A 139 10.34 20.52 -21.58
N VAL A 140 10.63 19.25 -21.87
CA VAL A 140 11.32 18.32 -20.98
C VAL A 140 12.53 17.74 -21.68
N HIS A 141 13.64 17.70 -20.95
CA HIS A 141 14.84 17.00 -21.39
C HIS A 141 14.92 15.63 -20.74
N MET A 142 15.60 14.68 -21.40
CA MET A 142 15.82 13.32 -20.88
C MET A 142 16.41 13.28 -19.47
N GLY A 143 17.21 14.30 -19.10
CA GLY A 143 17.76 14.43 -17.74
C GLY A 143 16.69 14.62 -16.67
N ASP A 144 15.63 15.38 -16.95
CA ASP A 144 14.53 15.65 -16.02
C ASP A 144 13.75 14.36 -15.69
N ILE A 145 13.49 13.55 -16.72
CA ILE A 145 12.82 12.24 -16.58
C ILE A 145 13.73 11.26 -15.81
N SER A 146 15.02 11.23 -16.15
CA SER A 146 15.98 10.30 -15.57
C SER A 146 16.13 10.46 -14.06
N ILE A 147 16.23 11.70 -13.57
CA ILE A 147 16.31 11.98 -12.13
C ILE A 147 15.06 11.48 -11.41
N HIS A 148 13.88 11.74 -11.97
CA HIS A 148 12.62 11.34 -11.37
C HIS A 148 12.47 9.82 -11.28
N VAL A 149 12.80 9.11 -12.36
CA VAL A 149 12.74 7.64 -12.42
C VAL A 149 13.76 7.01 -11.48
N ILE A 150 14.98 7.56 -11.39
CA ILE A 150 16.01 7.07 -10.46
C ILE A 150 15.57 7.27 -9.01
N ALA A 151 15.02 8.44 -8.66
CA ALA A 151 14.52 8.72 -7.32
C ALA A 151 13.36 7.78 -6.94
N LEU A 152 12.42 7.56 -7.86
CA LEU A 152 11.33 6.60 -7.70
C LEU A 152 11.84 5.17 -7.50
N ALA A 153 12.79 4.71 -8.31
CA ALA A 153 13.37 3.38 -8.18
C ALA A 153 14.07 3.22 -6.82
N ALA A 154 14.85 4.22 -6.43
CA ALA A 154 15.55 4.27 -5.15
C ALA A 154 14.58 4.25 -3.95
N ALA A 155 13.46 4.95 -4.04
CA ALA A 155 12.40 4.93 -3.03
C ALA A 155 11.68 3.58 -2.99
N SER A 156 11.33 3.03 -4.16
CA SER A 156 10.66 1.72 -4.28
C SER A 156 11.48 0.61 -3.63
N VAL A 157 12.79 0.56 -3.90
CA VAL A 157 13.70 -0.44 -3.31
C VAL A 157 13.75 -0.29 -1.78
N ARG A 158 13.88 0.93 -1.26
CA ARG A 158 13.90 1.17 0.20
C ARG A 158 12.59 0.74 0.85
N LEU A 159 11.45 1.09 0.27
CA LEU A 159 10.13 0.68 0.78
C LEU A 159 9.96 -0.84 0.74
N ALA A 160 10.43 -1.51 -0.31
CA ALA A 160 10.44 -2.97 -0.41
C ALA A 160 11.27 -3.62 0.71
N LEU A 161 12.48 -3.11 0.98
CA LEU A 161 13.31 -3.57 2.09
C LEU A 161 12.62 -3.37 3.43
N ILE A 162 11.98 -2.21 3.66
CA ILE A 162 11.22 -1.93 4.88
C ILE A 162 10.05 -2.90 5.02
N ALA A 163 9.32 -3.19 3.95
CA ALA A 163 8.21 -4.16 3.97
C ALA A 163 8.68 -5.58 4.33
N ASP A 164 9.86 -5.98 3.85
CA ASP A 164 10.47 -7.26 4.19
C ASP A 164 10.97 -7.32 5.63
N VAL A 165 11.58 -6.25 6.14
CA VAL A 165 11.96 -6.12 7.55
C VAL A 165 10.73 -6.18 8.45
N LEU A 166 9.69 -5.39 8.14
CA LEU A 166 8.43 -5.38 8.87
C LEU A 166 7.80 -6.78 8.92
N ARG A 167 7.76 -7.50 7.80
CA ARG A 167 7.28 -8.88 7.74
C ARG A 167 8.05 -9.78 8.71
N ARG A 168 9.38 -9.74 8.68
CA ARG A 168 10.25 -10.57 9.54
C ARG A 168 10.03 -10.23 11.01
N SER A 169 9.99 -8.94 11.37
CA SER A 169 9.74 -8.48 12.74
C SER A 169 8.39 -8.97 13.26
N LEU A 170 7.33 -8.85 12.46
CA LEU A 170 5.99 -9.32 12.83
C LEU A 170 5.93 -10.85 13.01
N THR A 171 6.66 -11.61 12.19
CA THR A 171 6.78 -13.07 12.38
C THR A 171 7.43 -13.41 13.72
N VAL A 172 8.60 -12.81 14.01
CA VAL A 172 9.34 -13.04 15.27
C VAL A 172 8.49 -12.63 16.48
N LEU A 173 7.77 -11.50 16.40
CA LEU A 173 6.87 -11.05 17.45
C LEU A 173 5.74 -12.06 17.70
N GLY A 174 5.15 -12.62 16.64
CA GLY A 174 4.13 -13.66 16.75
C GLY A 174 4.63 -14.93 17.43
N GLU A 175 5.82 -15.41 17.05
CA GLU A 175 6.47 -16.58 17.64
C GLU A 175 6.81 -16.35 19.11
N THR A 176 7.42 -15.21 19.43
CA THR A 176 7.78 -14.83 20.81
C THR A 176 6.55 -14.77 21.70
N ARG A 177 5.45 -14.21 21.18
CA ARG A 177 4.19 -14.14 21.90
C ARG A 177 3.60 -15.51 22.17
N ALA A 178 3.60 -16.40 21.17
CA ALA A 178 3.09 -17.77 21.33
C ALA A 178 3.88 -18.53 22.41
N ASN A 179 5.21 -18.48 22.34
CA ASN A 179 6.09 -19.12 23.34
C ASN A 179 5.89 -18.55 24.74
N GLY A 180 5.65 -17.23 24.85
CA GLY A 180 5.39 -16.59 26.14
C GLY A 180 4.07 -17.03 26.78
N VAL A 181 3.02 -17.23 25.98
CA VAL A 181 1.73 -17.76 26.45
C VAL A 181 1.90 -19.19 26.94
N GLU A 182 2.57 -20.05 26.17
CA GLU A 182 2.83 -21.44 26.56
C GLU A 182 3.65 -21.53 27.86
N LEU A 183 4.70 -20.72 28.00
CA LEU A 183 5.50 -20.68 29.22
C LEU A 183 4.67 -20.22 30.43
N ALA A 184 3.79 -19.24 30.25
CA ALA A 184 2.91 -18.77 31.32
C ALA A 184 1.91 -19.84 31.78
N GLU A 185 1.35 -20.61 30.83
CA GLU A 185 0.48 -21.75 31.14
C GLU A 185 1.23 -22.83 31.94
N GLN A 186 2.42 -23.23 31.48
CA GLN A 186 3.25 -24.22 32.20
C GLN A 186 3.63 -23.78 33.61
N LEU A 187 3.96 -22.50 33.81
CA LEU A 187 4.26 -21.94 35.13
C LEU A 187 3.02 -21.91 36.03
N SER A 188 1.84 -21.62 35.48
CA SER A 188 0.56 -21.66 36.20
C SER A 188 0.25 -23.08 36.69
N GLU A 189 0.39 -24.08 35.83
CA GLU A 189 0.17 -25.49 36.14
C GLU A 189 1.15 -26.00 37.21
N LYS A 190 2.46 -25.76 37.04
CA LYS A 190 3.48 -26.10 38.05
C LYS A 190 3.19 -25.40 39.38
N GLY A 191 2.78 -24.14 39.35
CA GLY A 191 2.39 -23.38 40.53
C GLY A 191 1.16 -23.97 41.23
N ALA A 192 0.16 -24.45 40.49
CA ALA A 192 -1.01 -25.13 41.03
C ALA A 192 -0.63 -26.47 41.69
N ALA A 193 0.17 -27.29 41.02
CA ALA A 193 0.66 -28.56 41.54
C ALA A 193 1.49 -28.37 42.83
N LEU A 194 2.37 -27.37 42.88
CA LEU A 194 3.14 -27.04 44.08
C LEU A 194 2.24 -26.60 45.25
N ARG A 195 1.18 -25.82 44.98
CA ARG A 195 0.19 -25.42 46.00
C ARG A 195 -0.56 -26.63 46.55
N GLU A 196 -0.91 -27.58 45.70
CA GLU A 196 -1.62 -28.79 46.10
C GLU A 196 -0.73 -29.73 46.92
N ALA A 197 0.51 -29.97 46.47
CA ALA A 197 1.50 -30.72 47.24
C ALA A 197 1.76 -30.10 48.63
N ARG A 198 1.82 -28.77 48.72
CA ARG A 198 1.99 -28.07 50.01
C ARG A 198 0.82 -28.28 50.97
N LYS A 199 -0.41 -28.40 50.46
CA LYS A 199 -1.59 -28.72 51.30
C LYS A 199 -1.51 -30.13 51.87
N LEU A 200 -1.04 -31.09 51.08
CA LEU A 200 -0.90 -32.48 51.50
C LEU A 200 0.16 -32.68 52.58
N ILE A 201 1.22 -31.86 52.60
CA ILE A 201 2.29 -31.94 53.62
C ILE A 201 1.89 -31.22 54.93
N ALA A 202 0.90 -30.32 54.89
CA ALA A 202 0.46 -29.54 56.05
C ALA A 202 -0.60 -30.25 56.92
N HIS A 203 -0.98 -31.49 56.56
CA HIS A 203 -1.84 -32.40 57.32
C HIS A 203 -1.07 -33.67 57.70
#